data_AF-A0A5D2V764-F1
#
_entry.id   AF-A0A5D2V764-F1
#
_cell.length_a   1.000
_cell.length_b   1.000
_cell.length_c   1.000
_cell.angle_alpha   90.00
_cell.angle_beta   90.00
_cell.angle_gamma   90.00
#
_symmetry.space_group_name_H-M   'P 1'
#
loop_
_entity.id
_entity.type
_entity.pdbx_description
1 polymer ?
#
loop_
_entity_poly.entity_id
_entity_poly.type
_entity_poly.pdbx_seq_one_letter_code
_entity_poly.pdbx_strand_id
1 'polypeptide(L)'
;MQKLLPRLLSNPPKHSFSYFFSHSFSKTTYDPPFSPISKPPKPKPKPPDLTPNRNPTPIKSSLPFDFRHSYSETDPTLEPIGFREPKRFSPFGPGRLDREWTGTSAPVRDQLDSCLVEEESIRVLGDPLTEEEIEELVEKHRHSDCARQTNLGKNGVTHNMLDDIHNHWKRAEAVRIKCLGVPTLDMDNVCFQLEEKSGGKIIYRHINILILYWGRNYDPQNRPVIPLMLWKPYPPIYPKLVKNIADGLTFEETKEMRNRGLHSPALMKLMRNGVYVNVVARVREAFETEEVIRLDCIHVGKSDCKRIDVKLRDLAPCVPILFKDEQIILWRGKRDQERNSDISDANEKSSGQSLLDRLLVDSVAWKSHCC
;
A
#
# COMPACT_ATOMS: atom_id res chain seq x y z
N MET A 1 -71.14 2.99 -2.86
CA MET A 1 -69.94 2.14 -3.10
C MET A 1 -69.47 2.42 -4.52
N GLN A 2 -68.64 3.43 -4.74
CA GLN A 2 -67.16 3.41 -4.79
C GLN A 2 -66.55 2.60 -5.96
N LYS A 3 -65.65 3.31 -6.67
CA LYS A 3 -64.62 2.94 -7.66
C LYS A 3 -65.01 3.07 -9.13
N LEU A 4 -64.20 3.66 -10.03
CA LEU A 4 -62.91 4.38 -9.97
C LEU A 4 -62.72 5.07 -11.34
N LEU A 5 -62.30 6.34 -11.35
CA LEU A 5 -61.73 7.02 -12.53
C LEU A 5 -60.34 6.42 -12.86
N PRO A 6 -59.83 6.65 -14.09
CA PRO A 6 -58.47 7.18 -14.18
C PRO A 6 -58.38 8.48 -14.99
N ARG A 7 -57.70 9.45 -14.37
CA ARG A 7 -57.29 10.74 -14.91
C ARG A 7 -56.03 10.60 -15.76
N LEU A 8 -55.94 11.54 -16.70
CA LEU A 8 -54.75 11.96 -17.45
C LEU A 8 -53.50 12.05 -16.56
N LEU A 9 -52.40 11.47 -17.03
CA LEU A 9 -51.05 11.74 -16.55
C LEU A 9 -50.20 12.28 -17.70
N SER A 10 -49.86 13.55 -17.54
CA SER A 10 -48.84 14.31 -18.24
C SER A 10 -47.44 13.73 -17.98
N ASN A 11 -46.67 13.47 -19.03
CA ASN A 11 -45.23 13.25 -18.96
C ASN A 11 -44.49 14.50 -19.49
N PRO A 12 -43.40 14.95 -18.83
CA PRO A 12 -42.61 16.13 -19.23
C PRO A 12 -41.63 15.84 -20.38
N PRO A 13 -41.16 16.89 -21.10
CA PRO A 13 -40.35 16.75 -22.31
C PRO A 13 -38.87 16.45 -22.03
N LYS A 14 -38.30 15.58 -22.86
CA LYS A 14 -36.86 15.30 -22.95
C LYS A 14 -36.20 16.36 -23.84
N HIS A 15 -35.31 17.17 -23.27
CA HIS A 15 -34.42 18.04 -24.03
C HIS A 15 -33.23 17.24 -24.59
N SER A 16 -33.28 16.91 -25.87
CA SER A 16 -32.12 16.53 -26.67
C SER A 16 -31.72 17.72 -27.53
N PHE A 17 -30.63 18.40 -27.17
CA PHE A 17 -30.01 19.42 -28.03
C PHE A 17 -29.16 18.72 -29.09
N SER A 18 -29.70 18.52 -30.29
CA SER A 18 -28.93 18.24 -31.50
C SER A 18 -28.78 19.54 -32.29
N TYR A 19 -27.62 20.18 -32.23
CA TYR A 19 -27.29 21.28 -33.13
C TYR A 19 -26.89 20.71 -34.48
N PHE A 20 -27.76 20.92 -35.46
CA PHE A 20 -27.48 20.82 -36.88
C PHE A 20 -26.51 21.95 -37.28
N PHE A 21 -25.39 21.61 -37.91
CA PHE A 21 -24.61 22.56 -38.72
C PHE A 21 -24.74 22.15 -40.19
N SER A 22 -25.28 23.10 -40.95
CA SER A 22 -25.48 23.07 -42.40
C SER A 22 -24.15 22.98 -43.17
N HIS A 23 -24.09 22.07 -44.12
CA HIS A 23 -23.09 22.03 -45.19
C HIS A 23 -23.34 23.15 -46.21
N SER A 24 -22.29 23.89 -46.57
CA SER A 24 -22.17 24.52 -47.90
C SER A 24 -21.05 23.81 -48.66
N PHE A 25 -21.44 23.14 -49.74
CA PHE A 25 -20.57 22.50 -50.72
C PHE A 25 -20.18 23.52 -51.78
N SER A 26 -18.89 23.64 -52.09
CA SER A 26 -18.46 23.96 -53.46
C SER A 26 -17.31 23.03 -53.85
N LYS A 27 -17.56 22.28 -54.93
CA LYS A 27 -16.61 21.35 -55.58
C LYS A 27 -15.70 22.16 -56.49
N THR A 28 -14.39 21.89 -56.46
CA THR A 28 -13.63 21.64 -57.70
C THR A 28 -12.55 20.60 -57.43
N THR A 29 -12.47 19.66 -58.38
CA THR A 29 -11.67 18.44 -58.39
C THR A 29 -10.33 18.71 -59.05
N TYR A 30 -9.21 18.49 -58.36
CA TYR A 30 -7.95 18.05 -58.98
C TYR A 30 -6.98 17.50 -57.93
N ASP A 31 -6.64 16.22 -58.05
CA ASP A 31 -5.69 15.50 -57.19
C ASP A 31 -4.49 15.07 -58.05
N PRO A 32 -3.26 15.56 -57.78
CA PRO A 32 -2.07 15.00 -58.38
C PRO A 32 -1.20 14.20 -57.37
N PRO A 33 -0.42 13.24 -57.88
CA PRO A 33 0.11 12.11 -57.13
C PRO A 33 1.33 12.48 -56.28
N PHE A 34 1.55 11.68 -55.23
CA PHE A 34 2.73 11.70 -54.36
C PHE A 34 4.04 11.82 -55.16
N SER A 35 4.76 12.91 -54.94
CA SER A 35 6.18 13.04 -55.26
C SER A 35 6.89 13.89 -54.19
N PRO A 36 8.15 13.59 -53.86
CA PRO A 36 8.78 14.01 -52.61
C PRO A 36 9.33 15.43 -52.71
N ILE A 37 8.77 16.36 -51.94
CA ILE A 37 9.30 17.73 -51.83
C ILE A 37 10.44 17.74 -50.80
N SER A 38 11.61 18.20 -51.25
CA SER A 38 12.82 18.39 -50.48
C SER A 38 12.59 19.36 -49.31
N LYS A 39 12.91 18.91 -48.08
CA LYS A 39 12.89 19.77 -46.90
C LYS A 39 14.02 20.81 -46.99
N PRO A 40 13.77 22.09 -46.71
CA PRO A 40 14.85 23.07 -46.57
C PRO A 40 15.76 22.69 -45.39
N PRO A 41 17.06 23.02 -45.44
CA PRO A 41 18.01 22.65 -44.38
C PRO A 41 17.59 23.30 -43.06
N LYS A 42 17.37 22.48 -42.04
CA LYS A 42 17.13 22.94 -40.67
C LYS A 42 18.32 23.79 -40.22
N PRO A 43 18.12 24.98 -39.61
CA PRO A 43 19.21 25.69 -38.97
C PRO A 43 19.83 24.81 -37.88
N LYS A 44 21.16 24.71 -37.89
CA LYS A 44 21.92 23.97 -36.87
C LYS A 44 21.55 24.55 -35.49
N PRO A 45 21.25 23.72 -34.48
CA PRO A 45 21.04 24.23 -33.13
C PRO A 45 22.31 24.94 -32.67
N LYS A 46 22.17 26.18 -32.22
CA LYS A 46 23.23 26.88 -31.49
C LYS A 46 23.59 26.01 -30.27
N PRO A 47 24.89 25.88 -29.93
CA PRO A 47 25.27 25.21 -28.69
C PRO A 47 24.55 25.90 -27.52
N PRO A 48 24.10 25.14 -26.51
CA PRO A 48 23.47 25.73 -25.34
C PRO A 48 24.44 26.73 -24.71
N ASP A 49 23.90 27.91 -24.43
CA ASP A 49 24.59 28.97 -23.70
C ASP A 49 25.07 28.38 -22.37
N LEU A 50 26.39 28.26 -22.19
CA LEU A 50 27.02 27.86 -20.94
C LEU A 50 26.93 29.02 -19.94
N THR A 51 25.72 29.45 -19.63
CA THR A 51 25.49 30.03 -18.32
C THR A 51 25.59 28.88 -17.32
N PRO A 52 26.36 29.01 -16.22
CA PRO A 52 26.39 27.99 -15.19
C PRO A 52 25.01 27.96 -14.57
N ASN A 53 24.16 27.08 -15.09
CA ASN A 53 22.85 26.80 -14.56
C ASN A 53 23.10 26.45 -13.10
N ARG A 54 22.64 27.30 -12.18
CA ARG A 54 22.80 27.11 -10.74
C ARG A 54 22.33 25.69 -10.45
N ASN A 55 23.26 24.76 -10.23
CA ASN A 55 22.89 23.46 -9.70
C ASN A 55 22.09 23.77 -8.42
N PRO A 56 20.79 23.43 -8.36
CA PRO A 56 20.05 23.63 -7.13
C PRO A 56 20.84 22.90 -6.05
N THR A 57 21.21 23.58 -4.98
CA THR A 57 21.81 22.88 -3.85
C THR A 57 20.84 21.79 -3.43
N PRO A 58 21.31 20.53 -3.26
CA PRO A 58 20.45 19.43 -2.90
C PRO A 58 19.62 19.79 -1.67
N ILE A 59 18.33 19.47 -1.67
CA ILE A 59 17.52 19.62 -0.47
C ILE A 59 18.11 18.68 0.57
N LYS A 60 18.61 19.27 1.67
CA LYS A 60 19.08 18.48 2.80
C LYS A 60 17.88 17.92 3.54
N SER A 61 17.79 16.60 3.64
CA SER A 61 16.67 15.96 4.32
C SER A 61 17.06 15.38 5.67
N SER A 62 16.53 15.97 6.74
CA SER A 62 16.64 15.48 8.12
C SER A 62 15.58 14.43 8.51
N LEU A 63 14.75 13.97 7.56
CA LEU A 63 13.63 13.07 7.89
C LEU A 63 14.12 11.68 8.33
N PRO A 64 13.65 11.14 9.47
CA PRO A 64 14.22 9.95 10.11
C PRO A 64 13.77 8.62 9.47
N PHE A 65 13.44 8.62 8.17
CA PHE A 65 12.98 7.42 7.47
C PHE A 65 13.46 7.36 6.03
N ASP A 66 13.56 6.14 5.49
CA ASP A 66 13.96 5.91 4.11
C ASP A 66 12.90 6.42 3.14
N PHE A 67 13.35 7.08 2.09
CA PHE A 67 12.48 7.51 1.04
C PHE A 67 12.23 6.42 0.02
N ARG A 68 11.00 5.90 -0.11
CA ARG A 68 10.62 4.83 -1.06
C ARG A 68 9.30 5.09 -1.80
N HIS A 69 9.07 4.44 -2.95
CA HIS A 69 7.86 4.71 -3.76
C HIS A 69 6.54 4.57 -2.96
N SER A 70 6.48 3.59 -2.07
CA SER A 70 5.36 3.35 -1.17
C SER A 70 5.82 2.75 0.15
N TYR A 71 5.28 3.26 1.26
CA TYR A 71 5.57 2.79 2.61
C TYR A 71 4.67 1.64 3.06
N SER A 72 3.43 1.57 2.54
CA SER A 72 2.45 0.56 2.96
C SER A 72 2.33 -0.63 2.01
N GLU A 73 2.93 -0.57 0.81
CA GLU A 73 2.73 -1.56 -0.26
C GLU A 73 3.95 -2.39 -0.61
N THR A 74 5.11 -2.02 -0.10
CA THR A 74 6.36 -2.68 -0.42
C THR A 74 6.86 -3.36 0.84
N ASP A 75 6.99 -4.69 0.80
CA ASP A 75 7.65 -5.44 1.86
C ASP A 75 9.15 -5.05 1.88
N PRO A 76 9.66 -4.46 2.97
CA PRO A 76 11.07 -4.07 3.07
C PRO A 76 12.04 -5.26 3.06
N THR A 77 11.57 -6.46 3.40
CA THR A 77 12.41 -7.67 3.52
C THR A 77 12.66 -8.35 2.18
N LEU A 78 11.84 -8.05 1.16
CA LEU A 78 11.98 -8.65 -0.16
C LEU A 78 13.03 -7.92 -1.00
N GLU A 79 14.15 -8.61 -1.24
CA GLU A 79 15.17 -8.10 -2.14
C GLU A 79 14.85 -8.39 -3.62
N PRO A 80 14.97 -7.39 -4.50
CA PRO A 80 14.79 -7.59 -5.93
C PRO A 80 15.99 -8.32 -6.55
N ILE A 81 15.71 -9.23 -7.49
CA ILE A 81 16.72 -9.93 -8.29
C ILE A 81 17.43 -8.96 -9.23
N GLY A 82 16.74 -7.91 -9.67
CA GLY A 82 17.28 -6.93 -10.59
C GLY A 82 16.38 -5.72 -10.78
N PHE A 83 16.86 -4.78 -11.59
CA PHE A 83 16.17 -3.52 -11.85
C PHE A 83 15.96 -3.36 -13.35
N ARG A 84 14.77 -2.87 -13.72
CA ARG A 84 14.45 -2.55 -15.12
C ARG A 84 15.16 -1.28 -15.58
N GLU A 85 15.41 -0.37 -14.64
CA GLU A 85 16.13 0.87 -14.86
C GLU A 85 17.43 0.89 -14.06
N PRO A 86 18.46 1.63 -14.52
CA PRO A 86 19.66 1.84 -13.73
C PRO A 86 19.36 2.52 -12.40
N LYS A 87 19.95 2.01 -11.31
CA LYS A 87 19.87 2.59 -9.96
C LYS A 87 20.37 4.04 -9.86
N ARG A 88 21.09 4.52 -10.88
CA ARG A 88 21.65 5.88 -10.91
C ARG A 88 20.58 6.96 -11.05
N PHE A 89 19.40 6.63 -11.55
CA PHE A 89 18.33 7.61 -11.75
C PHE A 89 17.45 7.72 -10.50
N SER A 90 17.73 8.71 -9.66
CA SER A 90 16.91 9.03 -8.50
C SER A 90 15.57 9.63 -8.92
N PRO A 91 14.42 9.11 -8.44
CA PRO A 91 13.09 9.59 -8.81
C PRO A 91 12.76 10.99 -8.27
N PHE A 92 13.66 11.56 -7.47
CA PHE A 92 13.59 12.94 -6.99
C PHE A 92 14.18 13.95 -7.96
N GLY A 93 14.83 13.50 -9.04
CA GLY A 93 15.57 14.34 -9.97
C GLY A 93 17.07 14.38 -9.68
N PRO A 94 17.90 14.66 -10.70
CA PRO A 94 19.35 14.71 -10.55
C PRO A 94 19.76 15.82 -9.57
N GLY A 95 20.54 15.45 -8.55
CA GLY A 95 21.10 16.39 -7.56
C GLY A 95 20.08 17.08 -6.66
N ARG A 96 18.80 16.69 -6.69
CA ARG A 96 17.74 17.36 -5.91
C ARG A 96 17.60 16.88 -4.47
N LEU A 97 18.00 15.64 -4.23
CA LEU A 97 17.98 15.01 -2.91
C LEU A 97 19.41 14.70 -2.49
N ASP A 98 19.75 15.01 -1.25
CA ASP A 98 21.05 14.72 -0.65
C ASP A 98 21.17 13.27 -0.15
N ARG A 99 20.43 12.32 -0.71
CA ARG A 99 20.46 10.89 -0.37
C ARG A 99 20.65 10.06 -1.62
N GLU A 100 21.42 8.98 -1.49
CA GLU A 100 21.69 8.08 -2.60
C GLU A 100 20.48 7.20 -2.88
N TRP A 101 20.14 6.99 -4.16
CA TRP A 101 19.07 6.10 -4.56
C TRP A 101 19.60 4.69 -4.79
N THR A 102 19.09 3.71 -4.05
CA THR A 102 19.49 2.29 -4.12
C THR A 102 18.80 1.52 -5.25
N GLY A 103 17.81 2.15 -5.89
CA GLY A 103 16.91 1.53 -6.87
C GLY A 103 15.50 1.31 -6.33
N THR A 104 15.34 1.11 -5.03
CA THR A 104 14.04 0.93 -4.35
C THR A 104 13.75 2.01 -3.31
N SER A 105 14.79 2.52 -2.68
CA SER A 105 14.73 3.55 -1.65
C SER A 105 15.91 4.52 -1.72
N ALA A 106 15.79 5.66 -1.06
CA ALA A 106 16.88 6.53 -0.68
C ALA A 106 16.99 6.52 0.86
N PRO A 107 17.89 5.69 1.42
CA PRO A 107 17.97 5.46 2.86
C PRO A 107 18.41 6.71 3.62
N VAL A 108 18.06 6.76 4.91
CA VAL A 108 18.56 7.79 5.83
C VAL A 108 20.08 7.70 5.91
N ARG A 109 20.77 8.84 5.88
CA ARG A 109 22.24 8.90 5.98
C ARG A 109 22.74 8.82 7.42
N ASP A 110 22.13 9.60 8.30
CA ASP A 110 22.52 9.71 9.69
C ASP A 110 21.56 8.90 10.56
N GLN A 111 22.08 8.11 11.49
CA GLN A 111 21.25 7.52 12.54
C GLN A 111 20.75 8.66 13.42
N LEU A 112 19.51 9.12 13.19
CA LEU A 112 18.84 9.99 14.14
C LEU A 112 18.55 9.18 15.41
N ASP A 113 18.78 9.81 16.56
CA ASP A 113 18.35 9.26 17.83
C ASP A 113 16.82 9.15 17.83
N SER A 114 16.32 7.92 17.80
CA SER A 114 14.88 7.64 17.75
C SER A 114 14.15 8.26 18.94
N CYS A 115 14.79 8.37 20.10
CA CYS A 115 14.19 8.99 21.29
C CYS A 115 13.88 10.48 21.03
N LEU A 116 14.80 11.21 20.39
CA LEU A 116 14.61 12.64 20.10
C LEU A 116 13.48 12.87 19.10
N VAL A 117 13.35 12.01 18.09
CA VAL A 117 12.27 12.08 17.10
C VAL A 117 10.92 11.85 17.77
N GLU A 118 10.84 10.87 18.66
CA GLU A 118 9.62 10.54 19.39
C GLU A 118 9.24 11.67 20.36
N GLU A 119 10.20 12.26 21.06
CA GLU A 119 9.99 13.45 21.89
C GLU A 119 9.47 14.64 21.09
N GLU A 120 10.02 14.91 19.90
CA GLU A 120 9.53 15.99 19.03
C GLU A 120 8.10 15.73 18.55
N SER A 121 7.79 14.49 18.17
CA SER A 121 6.43 14.09 17.80
C SER A 121 5.44 14.28 18.95
N ILE A 122 5.80 13.88 20.17
CA ILE A 122 4.98 14.09 21.38
C ILE A 122 4.77 15.58 21.63
N ARG A 123 5.82 16.41 21.50
CA ARG A 123 5.72 17.86 21.68
C ARG A 123 4.76 18.50 20.67
N VAL A 124 4.81 18.08 19.40
CA VAL A 124 3.93 18.60 18.34
C VAL A 124 2.48 18.14 18.55
N LEU A 125 2.26 16.88 18.91
CA LEU A 125 0.92 16.37 19.20
C LEU A 125 0.30 17.05 20.43
N GLY A 126 1.10 17.30 21.47
CA GLY A 126 0.65 17.91 22.72
C GLY A 126 -0.22 16.98 23.55
N ASP A 127 -1.03 17.57 24.44
CA ASP A 127 -1.94 16.80 25.30
C ASP A 127 -2.96 16.00 24.46
N PRO A 128 -3.31 14.78 24.87
CA PRO A 128 -4.35 14.00 24.20
C PRO A 128 -5.65 14.81 24.05
N LEU A 129 -6.36 14.58 22.95
CA LEU A 129 -7.68 15.13 22.75
C LEU A 129 -8.67 14.40 23.66
N THR A 130 -9.59 15.16 24.25
CA THR A 130 -10.76 14.60 24.95
C THR A 130 -11.71 13.92 23.97
N GLU A 131 -12.57 13.03 24.46
CA GLU A 131 -13.53 12.32 23.59
C GLU A 131 -14.47 13.31 22.91
N GLU A 132 -14.89 14.37 23.62
CA GLU A 132 -15.76 15.42 23.08
C GLU A 132 -15.07 16.21 21.96
N GLU A 133 -13.79 16.60 22.14
CA GLU A 133 -12.99 17.26 21.10
C GLU A 133 -12.83 16.35 19.87
N ILE A 134 -12.60 15.05 20.07
CA ILE A 134 -12.51 14.09 18.98
C ILE A 134 -13.84 14.04 18.23
N GLU A 135 -14.96 13.88 18.91
CA GLU A 135 -16.28 13.81 18.27
C GLU A 135 -16.61 15.05 17.45
N GLU A 136 -16.30 16.25 17.96
CA GLU A 136 -16.49 17.51 17.22
C GLU A 136 -15.64 17.54 15.94
N LEU A 137 -14.36 17.17 16.04
CA LEU A 137 -13.46 17.10 14.90
C LEU A 137 -13.91 16.06 13.87
N VAL A 138 -14.39 14.90 14.34
CA VAL A 138 -14.94 13.86 13.47
C VAL A 138 -16.20 14.36 12.78
N GLU A 139 -17.15 14.97 13.47
CA GLU A 139 -18.36 15.52 12.86
C GLU A 139 -18.03 16.53 11.77
N LYS A 140 -17.09 17.44 12.04
CA LYS A 140 -16.64 18.49 11.12
C LYS A 140 -15.98 17.94 9.86
N HIS A 141 -15.31 16.79 9.92
CA HIS A 141 -14.50 16.23 8.83
C HIS A 141 -15.00 14.91 8.25
N ARG A 142 -16.01 14.25 8.83
CA ARG A 142 -16.50 12.94 8.34
C ARG A 142 -17.24 13.04 7.01
N HIS A 143 -17.98 14.13 6.82
CA HIS A 143 -18.80 14.36 5.64
C HIS A 143 -17.93 14.51 4.40
N SER A 144 -18.43 14.03 3.25
CA SER A 144 -17.68 14.05 2.00
C SER A 144 -17.65 15.47 1.40
N ASP A 145 -16.78 16.32 1.94
CA ASP A 145 -16.37 17.57 1.29
C ASP A 145 -15.10 17.29 0.48
N CYS A 146 -15.22 17.34 -0.85
CA CYS A 146 -14.10 17.13 -1.77
C CYS A 146 -12.92 18.07 -1.49
N ALA A 147 -13.14 19.24 -0.90
CA ALA A 147 -12.07 20.20 -0.59
C ALA A 147 -11.17 19.76 0.58
N ARG A 148 -11.67 18.89 1.46
CA ARG A 148 -10.98 18.45 2.69
C ARG A 148 -10.56 16.98 2.65
N GLN A 149 -10.66 16.35 1.48
CA GLN A 149 -10.38 14.94 1.29
C GLN A 149 -9.13 14.71 0.44
N THR A 150 -8.24 13.84 0.91
CA THR A 150 -7.14 13.29 0.12
C THR A 150 -7.40 11.80 -0.16
N ASN A 151 -7.13 11.34 -1.37
CA ASN A 151 -7.35 9.94 -1.75
C ASN A 151 -6.04 9.16 -1.70
N LEU A 152 -5.98 8.15 -0.85
CA LEU A 152 -4.90 7.18 -0.83
C LEU A 152 -5.26 6.07 -1.82
N GLY A 153 -4.58 6.06 -2.97
CA GLY A 153 -4.86 5.13 -4.06
C GLY A 153 -4.06 3.83 -3.99
N LYS A 154 -4.07 3.08 -5.11
CA LYS A 154 -3.38 1.79 -5.25
C LYS A 154 -1.90 1.80 -4.87
N ASN A 155 -1.21 2.93 -4.89
CA ASN A 155 0.21 3.00 -4.53
C ASN A 155 0.43 3.10 -3.01
N GLY A 156 -0.61 3.13 -2.19
CA GLY A 156 -0.48 3.23 -0.73
C GLY A 156 -0.01 4.58 -0.23
N VAL A 157 0.55 4.61 0.99
CA VAL A 157 1.18 5.80 1.55
C VAL A 157 2.45 6.08 0.75
N THR A 158 2.53 7.25 0.09
CA THR A 158 3.67 7.65 -0.75
C THR A 158 4.22 8.99 -0.28
N HIS A 159 5.44 9.37 -0.69
CA HIS A 159 6.01 10.68 -0.35
C HIS A 159 5.10 11.85 -0.72
N ASN A 160 4.57 11.83 -1.95
CA ASN A 160 3.79 12.95 -2.46
C ASN A 160 2.46 13.04 -1.68
N MET A 161 1.91 11.91 -1.25
CA MET A 161 0.75 11.87 -0.35
C MET A 161 1.06 12.56 0.99
N LEU A 162 2.26 12.39 1.55
CA LEU A 162 2.64 13.08 2.78
C LEU A 162 2.74 14.59 2.57
N ASP A 163 3.34 15.06 1.48
CA ASP A 163 3.36 16.52 1.18
C ASP A 163 1.93 17.06 0.98
N ASP A 164 1.05 16.30 0.30
CA ASP A 164 -0.36 16.65 0.15
C ASP A 164 -1.06 16.80 1.52
N ILE A 165 -0.82 15.88 2.46
CA ILE A 165 -1.33 15.96 3.84
C ILE A 165 -0.85 17.24 4.53
N HIS A 166 0.46 17.51 4.52
CA HIS A 166 1.00 18.73 5.12
C HIS A 166 0.54 20.01 4.40
N ASN A 167 0.13 19.93 3.12
CA ASN A 167 -0.48 21.05 2.39
C ASN A 167 -1.93 21.27 2.82
N HIS A 168 -2.71 20.22 3.06
CA HIS A 168 -4.07 20.33 3.60
C HIS A 168 -4.07 20.94 5.00
N TRP A 169 -3.11 20.53 5.82
CA TRP A 169 -2.94 21.02 7.18
C TRP A 169 -2.72 22.53 7.28
N LYS A 170 -2.20 23.20 6.24
CA LYS A 170 -2.13 24.67 6.20
C LYS A 170 -3.48 25.37 6.33
N ARG A 171 -4.60 24.66 6.11
CA ARG A 171 -5.95 25.23 6.05
C ARG A 171 -6.93 24.61 7.04
N ALA A 172 -6.61 23.44 7.61
CA ALA A 172 -7.49 22.70 8.50
C ALA A 172 -6.68 21.83 9.47
N GLU A 173 -7.15 21.67 10.71
CA GLU A 173 -6.45 20.87 11.72
C GLU A 173 -6.48 19.35 11.46
N ALA A 174 -7.39 18.88 10.60
CA ALA A 174 -7.52 17.48 10.27
C ALA A 174 -7.79 17.27 8.77
N VAL A 175 -7.36 16.13 8.25
CA VAL A 175 -7.56 15.72 6.86
C VAL A 175 -8.33 14.41 6.80
N ARG A 176 -9.35 14.37 5.93
CA ARG A 176 -10.10 13.15 5.64
C ARG A 176 -9.37 12.36 4.56
N ILE A 177 -8.97 11.13 4.86
CA ILE A 177 -8.25 10.27 3.92
C ILE A 177 -9.16 9.12 3.49
N LYS A 178 -9.42 9.02 2.18
CA LYS A 178 -10.16 7.89 1.61
C LYS A 178 -9.18 6.89 0.98
N CYS A 179 -9.06 5.71 1.58
CA CYS A 179 -8.19 4.64 1.14
C CYS A 179 -8.89 3.77 0.09
N LEU A 180 -8.17 3.42 -0.98
CA LEU A 180 -8.65 2.63 -2.10
C LEU A 180 -7.56 1.70 -2.64
N GLY A 181 -7.98 0.55 -3.13
CA GLY A 181 -7.15 -0.50 -3.71
C GLY A 181 -6.52 -1.40 -2.67
N VAL A 182 -5.40 -2.00 -3.05
CA VAL A 182 -4.60 -2.95 -2.26
C VAL A 182 -4.27 -2.49 -0.83
N PRO A 183 -4.00 -1.21 -0.54
CA PRO A 183 -3.74 -0.75 0.84
C PRO A 183 -4.87 -1.10 1.81
N THR A 184 -6.12 -1.18 1.33
CA THR A 184 -7.28 -1.47 2.19
C THR A 184 -7.32 -2.89 2.75
N LEU A 185 -6.46 -3.80 2.27
CA LEU A 185 -6.27 -5.12 2.88
C LEU A 185 -5.65 -5.03 4.28
N ASP A 186 -4.87 -3.98 4.54
CA ASP A 186 -4.10 -3.80 5.76
C ASP A 186 -4.19 -2.35 6.22
N MET A 187 -5.37 -2.01 6.75
CA MET A 187 -5.64 -0.67 7.25
C MET A 187 -4.82 -0.35 8.52
N ASP A 188 -4.37 -1.37 9.26
CA ASP A 188 -3.53 -1.19 10.46
C ASP A 188 -2.14 -0.66 10.06
N ASN A 189 -1.50 -1.29 9.08
CA ASN A 189 -0.23 -0.81 8.54
C ASN A 189 -0.38 0.56 7.84
N VAL A 190 -1.50 0.82 7.15
CA VAL A 190 -1.75 2.16 6.59
C VAL A 190 -1.86 3.21 7.71
N CYS A 191 -2.57 2.93 8.80
CA CYS A 191 -2.64 3.84 9.95
C CYS A 191 -1.26 4.06 10.56
N PHE A 192 -0.52 2.99 10.82
CA PHE A 192 0.83 3.03 11.34
C PHE A 192 1.76 3.90 10.48
N GLN A 193 1.83 3.65 9.17
CA GLN A 193 2.67 4.42 8.25
C GLN A 193 2.23 5.89 8.12
N LEU A 194 0.94 6.19 8.24
CA LEU A 194 0.46 7.57 8.24
C LEU A 194 0.88 8.29 9.51
N GLU A 195 0.65 7.72 10.69
CA GLU A 195 1.05 8.32 11.97
C GLU A 195 2.57 8.48 12.05
N GLU A 196 3.33 7.42 11.77
CA GLU A 196 4.79 7.40 11.88
C GLU A 196 5.47 8.41 10.93
N LYS A 197 4.99 8.53 9.68
CA LYS A 197 5.68 9.34 8.65
C LYS A 197 5.18 10.79 8.56
N SER A 198 3.95 11.06 8.99
CA SER A 198 3.41 12.43 9.01
C SER A 198 3.54 13.11 10.37
N GLY A 199 3.74 12.35 11.45
CA GLY A 199 3.71 12.84 12.83
C GLY A 199 2.30 13.18 13.34
N GLY A 200 1.26 12.92 12.54
CA GLY A 200 -0.13 13.13 12.94
C GLY A 200 -0.73 11.95 13.71
N LYS A 201 -1.96 12.12 14.19
CA LYS A 201 -2.72 11.12 14.93
C LYS A 201 -4.01 10.76 14.22
N ILE A 202 -4.30 9.47 14.05
CA ILE A 202 -5.58 9.01 13.52
C ILE A 202 -6.62 9.11 14.64
N ILE A 203 -7.62 9.96 14.46
CA ILE A 203 -8.70 10.20 15.43
C ILE A 203 -10.01 9.50 15.04
N TYR A 204 -10.12 9.04 13.79
CA TYR A 204 -11.28 8.31 13.30
C TYR A 204 -10.89 7.29 12.25
N ARG A 205 -11.52 6.12 12.34
CA ARG A 205 -11.39 5.04 11.36
C ARG A 205 -12.74 4.38 11.13
N HIS A 206 -13.16 4.37 9.87
CA HIS A 206 -14.35 3.62 9.46
C HIS A 206 -14.15 3.00 8.08
N ILE A 207 -14.06 1.67 8.03
CA ILE A 207 -13.83 0.85 6.84
C ILE A 207 -12.55 1.33 6.10
N ASN A 208 -12.70 2.20 5.11
CA ASN A 208 -11.63 2.73 4.28
C ASN A 208 -11.46 4.26 4.39
N ILE A 209 -12.16 4.89 5.34
CA ILE A 209 -12.09 6.33 5.61
C ILE A 209 -11.34 6.51 6.92
N LEU A 210 -10.36 7.41 6.91
CA LEU A 210 -9.59 7.83 8.06
C LEU A 210 -9.71 9.34 8.24
N ILE A 211 -9.60 9.82 9.47
CA ILE A 211 -9.37 11.25 9.75
C ILE A 211 -8.05 11.36 10.51
N LEU A 212 -7.11 12.08 9.93
CA LEU A 212 -5.76 12.29 10.46
C LEU A 212 -5.64 13.73 10.97
N TYR A 213 -5.39 13.87 12.27
CA TYR A 213 -5.19 15.12 12.99
C TYR A 213 -3.71 15.47 13.08
N TRP A 214 -3.35 16.75 12.96
CA TRP A 214 -1.95 17.19 12.91
C TRP A 214 -1.25 17.39 14.26
N GLY A 215 -1.97 17.42 15.39
CA GLY A 215 -1.44 17.79 16.71
C GLY A 215 -1.84 19.19 17.20
N ARG A 216 -1.79 19.44 18.51
CA ARG A 216 -2.16 20.73 19.11
C ARG A 216 -1.16 21.84 18.80
N ASN A 217 0.12 21.48 18.68
CA ASN A 217 1.24 22.42 18.55
C ASN A 217 1.89 22.38 17.16
N TYR A 218 1.15 21.96 16.15
CA TYR A 218 1.67 21.92 14.78
C TYR A 218 1.88 23.34 14.24
N ASP A 219 3.10 23.63 13.79
CA ASP A 219 3.44 24.88 13.10
C ASP A 219 3.53 24.67 11.58
N PRO A 220 2.61 25.25 10.78
CA PRO A 220 2.67 25.19 9.32
C PRO A 220 3.94 25.81 8.71
N GLN A 221 4.58 26.76 9.40
CA GLN A 221 5.79 27.43 8.92
C GLN A 221 7.04 26.56 9.14
N ASN A 222 7.09 25.83 10.25
CA ASN A 222 8.18 24.90 10.57
C ASN A 222 7.89 23.44 10.19
N ARG A 223 7.03 23.21 9.18
CA ARG A 223 6.71 21.87 8.73
C ARG A 223 7.92 21.16 8.09
N PRO A 224 8.00 19.83 8.18
CA PRO A 224 9.07 19.09 7.51
C PRO A 224 9.06 19.30 5.99
N VAL A 225 10.25 19.45 5.41
CA VAL A 225 10.42 19.51 3.95
C VAL A 225 10.47 18.09 3.39
N ILE A 226 9.35 17.66 2.80
CA ILE A 226 9.24 16.36 2.15
C ILE A 226 9.68 16.49 0.68
N PRO A 227 10.76 15.83 0.24
CA PRO A 227 11.19 15.90 -1.14
C PRO A 227 10.15 15.24 -2.06
N LEU A 228 9.76 15.95 -3.12
CA LEU A 228 8.79 15.44 -4.09
C LEU A 228 9.43 14.41 -5.02
N MET A 229 8.78 13.25 -5.13
CA MET A 229 9.12 12.26 -6.14
C MET A 229 8.50 12.68 -7.47
N LEU A 230 9.35 13.02 -8.44
CA LEU A 230 8.96 13.60 -9.73
C LEU A 230 8.41 12.56 -10.71
N TRP A 231 8.87 11.31 -10.61
CA TRP A 231 8.35 10.19 -11.38
C TRP A 231 8.27 8.92 -10.55
N LYS A 232 7.37 8.01 -10.93
CA LYS A 232 7.30 6.68 -10.34
C LYS A 232 8.43 5.81 -10.88
N PRO A 233 9.31 5.24 -10.05
CA PRO A 233 10.31 4.29 -10.51
C PRO A 233 9.61 3.02 -11.03
N TYR A 234 10.18 2.38 -12.05
CA TYR A 234 9.66 1.10 -12.51
C TYR A 234 9.78 0.06 -11.39
N PRO A 235 8.78 -0.84 -11.25
CA PRO A 235 8.86 -1.89 -10.26
C PRO A 235 10.11 -2.75 -10.52
N PRO A 236 10.91 -3.01 -9.48
CA PRO A 236 12.01 -3.96 -9.55
C PRO A 236 11.55 -5.35 -10.00
N ILE A 237 12.51 -6.16 -10.43
CA ILE A 237 12.28 -7.54 -10.83
C ILE A 237 12.38 -8.40 -9.57
N TYR A 238 11.23 -8.89 -9.12
CA TYR A 238 11.13 -9.81 -7.99
C TYR A 238 11.05 -11.27 -8.47
N PRO A 239 11.33 -12.24 -7.59
CA PRO A 239 11.07 -13.65 -7.86
C PRO A 239 9.62 -13.91 -8.28
N LYS A 240 9.39 -15.03 -8.98
CA LYS A 240 8.03 -15.44 -9.36
C LYS A 240 7.19 -15.70 -8.10
N LEU A 241 6.03 -15.05 -8.00
CA LEU A 241 5.11 -15.18 -6.87
C LEU A 241 4.62 -16.62 -6.65
N VAL A 242 4.30 -17.30 -7.76
CA VAL A 242 3.85 -18.69 -7.78
C VAL A 242 4.96 -19.57 -8.32
N LYS A 243 5.38 -20.53 -7.50
CA LYS A 243 6.35 -21.57 -7.86
C LYS A 243 5.67 -22.68 -8.67
N ASN A 244 6.44 -23.40 -9.48
CA ASN A 244 5.91 -24.54 -10.24
C ASN A 244 5.39 -25.65 -9.32
N ILE A 245 6.13 -25.92 -8.25
CA ILE A 245 5.77 -26.80 -7.13
C ILE A 245 5.62 -25.91 -5.91
N ALA A 246 4.49 -26.02 -5.20
CA ALA A 246 4.30 -25.25 -3.98
C ALA A 246 5.18 -25.82 -2.86
N ASP A 247 5.67 -24.96 -1.97
CA ASP A 247 6.55 -25.39 -0.89
C ASP A 247 5.83 -26.40 0.00
N GLY A 248 6.44 -27.57 0.25
CA GLY A 248 5.86 -28.63 1.07
C GLY A 248 4.88 -29.57 0.36
N LEU A 249 4.65 -29.42 -0.95
CA LEU A 249 3.87 -30.35 -1.79
C LEU A 249 4.75 -31.04 -2.85
N THR A 250 4.32 -32.22 -3.30
CA THR A 250 4.84 -32.84 -4.52
C THR A 250 4.28 -32.17 -5.78
N PHE A 251 4.79 -32.52 -6.95
CA PHE A 251 4.27 -32.01 -8.22
C PHE A 251 2.82 -32.45 -8.46
N GLU A 252 2.53 -33.73 -8.18
CA GLU A 252 1.20 -34.34 -8.30
C GLU A 252 0.19 -33.68 -7.37
N GLU A 253 0.56 -33.52 -6.08
CA GLU A 253 -0.28 -32.85 -5.09
C GLU A 253 -0.54 -31.39 -5.47
N THR A 254 0.50 -30.66 -5.92
CA THR A 254 0.34 -29.28 -6.39
C THR A 254 -0.65 -29.22 -7.55
N LYS A 255 -0.58 -30.15 -8.50
CA LYS A 255 -1.50 -30.22 -9.65
C LYS A 255 -2.92 -30.53 -9.20
N GLU A 256 -3.09 -31.46 -8.26
CA GLU A 256 -4.39 -31.79 -7.68
C GLU A 256 -5.01 -30.58 -6.96
N MET A 257 -4.25 -29.89 -6.11
CA MET A 257 -4.72 -28.71 -5.37
C MET A 257 -5.12 -27.56 -6.30
N ARG A 258 -4.34 -27.34 -7.37
CA ARG A 258 -4.69 -26.38 -8.43
C ARG A 258 -6.01 -26.74 -9.10
N ASN A 259 -6.19 -28.02 -9.46
CA ASN A 259 -7.43 -28.49 -10.08
C ASN A 259 -8.62 -28.36 -9.12
N ARG A 260 -8.47 -28.76 -7.86
CA ARG A 260 -9.50 -28.59 -6.82
C ARG A 260 -9.92 -27.12 -6.69
N GLY A 261 -8.95 -26.21 -6.55
CA GLY A 261 -9.23 -24.78 -6.42
C GLY A 261 -9.85 -24.14 -7.67
N LEU A 262 -9.54 -24.61 -8.87
CA LEU A 262 -10.20 -24.13 -10.08
C LEU A 262 -11.69 -24.51 -10.14
N HIS A 263 -12.04 -25.70 -9.63
CA HIS A 263 -13.42 -26.21 -9.63
C HIS A 263 -14.20 -25.85 -8.35
N SER A 264 -13.54 -25.34 -7.31
CA SER A 264 -14.21 -24.88 -6.10
C SER A 264 -15.04 -23.62 -6.38
N PRO A 265 -16.11 -23.36 -5.61
CA PRO A 265 -16.80 -22.08 -5.67
C PRO A 265 -15.83 -20.93 -5.32
N ALA A 266 -16.11 -19.73 -5.85
CA ALA A 266 -15.31 -18.57 -5.47
C ALA A 266 -15.72 -18.13 -4.06
N LEU A 267 -14.76 -18.00 -3.15
CA LEU A 267 -15.00 -17.51 -1.79
C LEU A 267 -15.63 -16.12 -1.82
N MET A 268 -15.12 -15.26 -2.68
CA MET A 268 -15.67 -13.93 -2.94
C MET A 268 -15.18 -13.36 -4.26
N LYS A 269 -15.88 -12.31 -4.70
CA LYS A 269 -15.52 -11.51 -5.87
C LYS A 269 -15.04 -10.13 -5.46
N LEU A 270 -13.84 -9.77 -5.87
CA LEU A 270 -13.26 -8.46 -5.65
C LEU A 270 -13.72 -7.48 -6.73
N MET A 271 -14.29 -6.37 -6.28
CA MET A 271 -14.90 -5.35 -7.13
C MET A 271 -13.91 -4.22 -7.45
N ARG A 272 -14.18 -3.49 -8.55
CA ARG A 272 -13.39 -2.31 -8.96
C ARG A 272 -13.48 -1.12 -7.98
N ASN A 273 -14.34 -1.20 -6.96
CA ASN A 273 -14.45 -0.17 -5.93
C ASN A 273 -13.17 -0.02 -5.09
N GLY A 274 -12.29 -1.03 -5.09
CA GLY A 274 -11.02 -0.99 -4.38
C GLY A 274 -11.15 -1.03 -2.86
N VAL A 275 -12.23 -1.59 -2.31
CA VAL A 275 -12.37 -1.73 -0.85
C VAL A 275 -12.29 -3.20 -0.48
N TYR A 276 -11.17 -3.60 0.12
CA TYR A 276 -10.79 -4.99 0.38
C TYR A 276 -10.62 -5.32 1.88
N VAL A 277 -11.16 -4.48 2.77
CA VAL A 277 -10.98 -4.57 4.23
C VAL A 277 -11.36 -5.95 4.79
N ASN A 278 -12.40 -6.58 4.25
CA ASN A 278 -12.90 -7.85 4.77
C ASN A 278 -12.22 -9.09 4.15
N VAL A 279 -11.36 -8.92 3.15
CA VAL A 279 -10.79 -10.05 2.40
C VAL A 279 -9.94 -10.94 3.32
N VAL A 280 -9.05 -10.35 4.11
CA VAL A 280 -8.15 -11.10 5.01
C VAL A 280 -8.96 -11.91 6.03
N ALA A 281 -9.94 -11.29 6.68
CA ALA A 281 -10.79 -11.95 7.67
C ALA A 281 -11.53 -13.16 7.07
N ARG A 282 -12.13 -12.98 5.90
CA ARG A 282 -12.86 -14.04 5.18
C ARG A 282 -11.94 -15.15 4.68
N VAL A 283 -10.72 -14.82 4.26
CA VAL A 283 -9.70 -15.80 3.86
C VAL A 283 -9.28 -16.65 5.06
N ARG A 284 -9.01 -16.02 6.21
CA ARG A 284 -8.68 -16.73 7.45
C ARG A 284 -9.82 -17.66 7.90
N GLU A 285 -11.05 -17.16 7.92
CA GLU A 285 -12.26 -17.93 8.25
C GLU A 285 -12.44 -19.13 7.31
N ALA A 286 -12.30 -18.92 5.99
CA ALA A 286 -12.44 -19.99 5.01
C ALA A 286 -11.38 -21.09 5.18
N PHE A 287 -10.16 -20.73 5.60
CA PHE A 287 -9.08 -21.68 5.83
C PHE A 287 -9.25 -22.54 7.09
N GLU A 288 -10.26 -22.29 7.92
CA GLU A 288 -10.60 -23.20 9.02
C GLU A 288 -11.23 -24.49 8.49
N THR A 289 -12.03 -24.39 7.43
CA THR A 289 -12.81 -25.50 6.86
C THR A 289 -12.25 -25.99 5.52
N GLU A 290 -11.85 -25.08 4.65
CA GLU A 290 -11.33 -25.38 3.31
C GLU A 290 -9.80 -25.37 3.29
N GLU A 291 -9.20 -26.25 2.50
CA GLU A 291 -7.73 -26.27 2.33
C GLU A 291 -7.27 -25.37 1.19
N VAL A 292 -8.13 -25.18 0.19
CA VAL A 292 -7.88 -24.41 -1.02
C VAL A 292 -9.08 -23.52 -1.26
N ILE A 293 -8.81 -22.24 -1.47
CA ILE A 293 -9.84 -21.24 -1.74
C ILE A 293 -9.56 -20.55 -3.07
N ARG A 294 -10.63 -20.05 -3.69
CA ARG A 294 -10.56 -19.28 -4.93
C ARG A 294 -11.08 -17.86 -4.71
N LEU A 295 -10.25 -16.86 -5.05
CA LEU A 295 -10.65 -15.46 -5.10
C LEU A 295 -10.85 -15.02 -6.55
N ASP A 296 -12.04 -14.52 -6.87
CA ASP A 296 -12.34 -13.93 -8.18
C ASP A 296 -11.91 -12.46 -8.18
N CYS A 297 -10.93 -12.10 -9.00
CA CYS A 297 -10.39 -10.74 -9.11
C CYS A 297 -10.54 -10.16 -10.53
N ILE A 298 -11.51 -10.63 -11.34
CA ILE A 298 -11.72 -10.21 -12.74
C ILE A 298 -11.85 -8.67 -12.87
N HIS A 299 -12.43 -7.99 -11.89
CA HIS A 299 -12.66 -6.54 -11.97
C HIS A 299 -11.56 -5.69 -11.33
N VAL A 300 -10.53 -6.32 -10.77
CA VAL A 300 -9.42 -5.65 -10.06
C VAL A 300 -8.29 -5.30 -11.02
N GLY A 301 -8.02 -6.17 -12.00
CA GLY A 301 -6.95 -6.02 -12.98
C GLY A 301 -5.63 -6.66 -12.55
N LYS A 302 -4.95 -7.30 -13.51
CA LYS A 302 -3.77 -8.16 -13.31
C LYS A 302 -2.68 -7.63 -12.36
N SER A 303 -2.36 -6.33 -12.42
CA SER A 303 -1.31 -5.75 -11.58
C SER A 303 -1.70 -5.71 -10.11
N ASP A 304 -2.95 -5.35 -9.82
CA ASP A 304 -3.43 -5.23 -8.44
C ASP A 304 -3.76 -6.62 -7.87
N CYS A 305 -4.24 -7.58 -8.68
CA CYS A 305 -4.40 -8.98 -8.25
C CYS A 305 -3.09 -9.58 -7.70
N LYS A 306 -1.96 -9.33 -8.37
CA LYS A 306 -0.64 -9.79 -7.91
C LYS A 306 -0.22 -9.15 -6.59
N ARG A 307 -0.60 -7.90 -6.36
CA ARG A 307 -0.24 -7.17 -5.14
C ARG A 307 -1.13 -7.56 -3.96
N ILE A 308 -2.40 -7.85 -4.23
CA ILE A 308 -3.33 -8.44 -3.26
C ILE A 308 -2.77 -9.76 -2.76
N ASP A 309 -2.31 -10.61 -3.67
CA ASP A 309 -1.71 -11.89 -3.33
C ASP A 309 -0.46 -11.78 -2.45
N VAL A 310 0.47 -10.89 -2.81
CA VAL A 310 1.66 -10.61 -1.98
C VAL A 310 1.23 -10.22 -0.57
N LYS A 311 0.33 -9.24 -0.44
CA LYS A 311 -0.15 -8.81 0.87
C LYS A 311 -0.88 -9.92 1.64
N LEU A 312 -1.65 -10.75 0.97
CA LEU A 312 -2.38 -11.83 1.63
C LEU A 312 -1.43 -12.86 2.24
N ARG A 313 -0.26 -13.11 1.63
CA ARG A 313 0.78 -13.97 2.19
C ARG A 313 1.30 -13.46 3.53
N ASP A 314 1.41 -12.15 3.68
CA ASP A 314 1.92 -11.51 4.90
C ASP A 314 0.86 -11.46 6.00
N LEU A 315 -0.42 -11.38 5.60
CA LEU A 315 -1.55 -11.19 6.51
C LEU A 315 -2.31 -12.46 6.85
N ALA A 316 -2.14 -13.54 6.10
CA ALA A 316 -2.82 -14.81 6.33
C ALA A 316 -1.87 -15.97 6.03
N PRO A 317 -1.97 -17.10 6.76
CA PRO A 317 -1.18 -18.30 6.48
C PRO A 317 -1.68 -18.93 5.16
N CYS A 318 -1.21 -18.38 4.04
CA CYS A 318 -1.65 -18.77 2.72
C CYS A 318 -0.50 -18.71 1.72
N VAL A 319 -0.53 -19.67 0.80
CA VAL A 319 0.45 -19.85 -0.25
C VAL A 319 -0.29 -19.81 -1.58
N PRO A 320 0.00 -18.84 -2.46
CA PRO A 320 -0.57 -18.83 -3.79
C PRO A 320 0.01 -19.95 -4.65
N ILE A 321 -0.88 -20.76 -5.20
CA ILE A 321 -0.51 -21.92 -6.02
C ILE A 321 -0.84 -21.72 -7.49
N LEU A 322 -1.76 -20.82 -7.84
CA LEU A 322 -2.11 -20.54 -9.23
C LEU A 322 -2.71 -19.15 -9.43
N PHE A 323 -2.29 -18.50 -10.51
CA PHE A 323 -2.99 -17.36 -11.10
C PHE A 323 -3.47 -17.72 -12.50
N LYS A 324 -4.78 -17.67 -12.72
CA LYS A 324 -5.37 -17.94 -14.03
C LYS A 324 -6.60 -17.07 -14.23
N ASP A 325 -6.72 -16.44 -15.40
CA ASP A 325 -7.91 -15.66 -15.79
C ASP A 325 -8.38 -14.65 -14.72
N GLU A 326 -7.42 -13.95 -14.09
CA GLU A 326 -7.65 -12.99 -13.01
C GLU A 326 -8.30 -13.59 -11.75
N GLN A 327 -8.16 -14.91 -11.57
CA GLN A 327 -8.48 -15.64 -10.36
C GLN A 327 -7.20 -16.03 -9.63
N ILE A 328 -7.28 -16.03 -8.29
CA ILE A 328 -6.19 -16.41 -7.39
C ILE A 328 -6.61 -17.67 -6.65
N ILE A 329 -5.80 -18.72 -6.76
CA ILE A 329 -5.99 -19.94 -5.98
C ILE A 329 -4.97 -19.93 -4.85
N LEU A 330 -5.48 -19.92 -3.62
CA LEU A 330 -4.68 -19.89 -2.40
C LEU A 330 -4.83 -21.23 -1.68
N TRP A 331 -3.72 -21.73 -1.17
CA TRP A 331 -3.65 -22.93 -0.35
C TRP A 331 -3.19 -22.54 1.05
N ARG A 332 -3.82 -23.11 2.09
CA ARG A 332 -3.48 -22.79 3.49
C ARG A 332 -2.04 -23.18 3.89
N GLY A 333 -1.45 -24.16 3.22
CA GLY A 333 -0.27 -24.86 3.73
C GLY A 333 -0.65 -26.17 4.43
N LYS A 334 0.35 -27.01 4.72
CA LYS A 334 0.15 -28.20 5.57
C LYS A 334 -0.17 -27.71 6.99
N ARG A 335 -1.17 -28.31 7.63
CA ARG A 335 -1.32 -28.16 9.09
C ARG A 335 -0.14 -28.89 9.71
N ASP A 336 0.54 -28.29 10.68
CA ASP A 336 1.59 -28.96 11.46
C ASP A 336 0.98 -30.16 12.21
N GLN A 337 0.82 -31.30 11.54
CA GLN A 337 0.68 -32.61 12.16
C GLN A 337 2.07 -33.17 12.44
N GLU A 338 2.93 -32.44 13.15
CA GLU A 338 4.29 -32.91 13.52
C GLU A 338 4.91 -32.05 14.64
N ARG A 339 4.11 -31.59 15.61
CA ARG A 339 4.62 -31.15 16.94
C ARG A 339 4.23 -32.09 18.08
N ASN A 340 3.47 -33.16 17.79
CA ASN A 340 2.97 -34.12 18.78
C ASN A 340 3.49 -35.55 18.61
N SER A 341 4.43 -35.81 17.69
CA SER A 341 5.13 -37.10 17.58
C SER A 341 6.51 -37.10 18.25
N ASP A 342 7.10 -35.93 18.51
CA ASP A 342 8.44 -35.83 19.13
C ASP A 342 8.39 -35.68 20.66
N ILE A 343 7.20 -35.59 21.26
CA ILE A 343 7.00 -35.51 22.72
C ILE A 343 6.63 -36.88 23.32
N SER A 344 6.15 -37.84 22.51
CA SER A 344 5.85 -39.20 22.98
C SER A 344 7.11 -40.05 23.20
N ASP A 345 8.21 -39.78 22.50
CA ASP A 345 9.46 -40.55 22.64
C ASP A 345 10.39 -40.03 23.76
N ALA A 346 10.09 -38.86 24.31
CA ALA A 346 10.82 -38.29 25.45
C ALA A 346 10.22 -38.71 26.81
N ASN A 347 8.97 -39.16 26.85
CA ASN A 347 8.25 -39.45 28.10
C ASN A 347 8.28 -40.93 28.52
N GLU A 348 8.83 -41.83 27.69
CA GLU A 348 9.12 -43.23 28.06
C GLU A 348 10.54 -43.46 28.61
N LYS A 349 11.42 -42.44 28.56
CA LYS A 349 12.81 -42.56 29.07
C LYS A 349 13.04 -41.92 30.45
N SER A 350 12.04 -41.35 31.12
CA SER A 350 12.22 -40.69 32.43
C SER A 350 11.60 -41.42 33.62
N SER A 351 10.92 -42.56 33.41
CA SER A 351 10.30 -43.35 34.48
C SER A 351 11.19 -44.52 34.93
N GLY A 352 12.32 -44.22 35.55
CA GLY A 352 13.06 -45.25 36.29
C GLY A 352 14.48 -44.92 36.66
N GLN A 353 14.70 -44.15 37.74
CA GLN A 353 15.61 -44.54 38.84
C GLN A 353 15.67 -43.48 39.96
N SER A 354 15.11 -43.92 41.11
CA SER A 354 15.45 -43.65 42.51
C SER A 354 15.75 -42.23 43.01
N LEU A 355 14.83 -41.77 43.85
CA LEU A 355 14.75 -40.56 44.63
C LEU A 355 15.38 -40.73 46.04
N LEU A 356 16.62 -41.26 46.14
CA LEU A 356 17.30 -41.46 47.43
C LEU A 356 18.84 -41.36 47.34
N ASP A 357 19.39 -40.33 46.69
CA ASP A 357 20.78 -39.92 46.91
C ASP A 357 20.95 -38.47 46.46
N ARG A 358 20.95 -37.53 47.44
CA ARG A 358 21.62 -36.20 47.41
C ARG A 358 21.14 -35.20 48.48
N LEU A 359 20.80 -35.66 49.68
CA LEU A 359 20.84 -34.83 50.88
C LEU A 359 22.09 -35.17 51.69
N LEU A 360 23.22 -34.55 51.37
CA LEU A 360 24.21 -34.02 52.33
C LEU A 360 25.41 -33.43 51.56
N VAL A 361 26.06 -32.45 52.19
CA VAL A 361 27.36 -31.83 51.89
C VAL A 361 27.28 -30.44 51.20
N ASP A 362 27.24 -29.44 52.10
CA ASP A 362 27.95 -28.14 52.12
C ASP A 362 27.57 -27.09 51.06
N SER A 363 26.98 -25.92 51.37
CA SER A 363 27.20 -24.93 52.44
C SER A 363 28.66 -24.55 52.67
N VAL A 364 29.22 -23.66 51.83
CA VAL A 364 30.19 -22.60 52.19
C VAL A 364 30.33 -21.59 51.03
N ALA A 365 30.05 -20.32 51.37
CA ALA A 365 30.61 -19.05 50.87
C ALA A 365 30.84 -18.78 49.35
N TRP A 366 30.19 -17.73 48.83
CA TRP A 366 30.84 -16.41 48.75
C TRP A 366 29.85 -15.25 48.50
N LYS A 367 29.98 -14.22 49.34
CA LYS A 367 29.45 -12.85 49.20
C LYS A 367 30.48 -11.99 48.45
N SER A 368 30.03 -10.84 47.95
CA SER A 368 30.78 -9.64 47.46
C SER A 368 31.24 -9.71 45.99
N HIS A 369 31.10 -8.67 45.15
CA HIS A 369 31.01 -7.22 45.36
C HIS A 369 30.10 -6.51 44.33
N CYS A 370 29.31 -5.55 44.81
CA CYS A 370 29.03 -4.30 44.09
C CYS A 370 30.13 -3.31 44.43
N CYS A 371 30.68 -2.64 43.41
CA CYS A 371 31.06 -1.23 43.40
C CYS A 371 30.95 -0.75 41.95
#